data_AF-A0A7X7JPE4-F1
#
_entry.id   AF-A0A7X7JPE4-F1
#
_cell.length_a   1.000
_cell.length_b   1.000
_cell.length_c   1.000
_cell.angle_alpha   90.00
_cell.angle_beta   90.00
_cell.angle_gamma   90.00
#
_symmetry.space_group_name_H-M   'P 1'
#
loop_
_entity.id
_entity.type
_entity.pdbx_description
1 polymer ?
#
loop_
_entity_poly.entity_id
_entity_poly.type
_entity_poly.pdbx_seq_one_letter_code
_entity_poly.pdbx_strand_id
1 'polypeptide(L)' 'MPTYSYRCDHCKHEFDVRQSFKDKPVAQCPQCGEEARRAFCPVPIVFKGPGFYTTDSRGASASAGKDSD' A
#
# COMPACT_ATOMS: atom_id res chain seq x y z
N MET A 1 -6.99 -22.03 -4.67
CA MET A 1 -6.05 -21.22 -5.47
C MET A 1 -6.45 -19.76 -5.38
N PRO A 2 -5.53 -18.84 -5.06
CA PRO A 2 -5.81 -17.41 -5.08
C PRO A 2 -6.10 -16.91 -6.49
N THR A 3 -6.84 -15.79 -6.58
CA THR A 3 -7.05 -15.04 -7.82
C THR A 3 -6.17 -13.80 -7.77
N TYR A 4 -5.45 -13.52 -8.85
CA TYR A 4 -4.60 -12.36 -9.00
C TYR A 4 -5.05 -11.54 -10.18
N SER A 5 -5.12 -10.23 -10.00
CA SER A 5 -5.41 -9.28 -11.06
C SER A 5 -4.13 -8.97 -11.83
N TYR A 6 -4.23 -8.96 -13.15
CA TYR A 6 -3.14 -8.66 -14.08
C TYR A 6 -3.55 -7.48 -14.98
N ARG A 7 -2.56 -6.69 -15.38
CA ARG A 7 -2.72 -5.56 -16.30
C ARG A 7 -1.68 -5.68 -17.41
N CYS A 8 -2.15 -5.66 -18.65
CA CYS A 8 -1.26 -5.61 -19.81
C CYS A 8 -0.75 -4.17 -20.02
N ASP A 9 0.55 -4.00 -20.26
CA ASP A 9 1.12 -2.68 -20.55
C ASP A 9 0.84 -2.19 -21.97
N HIS A 10 0.63 -3.11 -22.93
CA HIS A 10 0.39 -2.81 -24.34
C HIS A 10 -1.04 -2.35 -24.62
N CYS A 11 -2.03 -3.20 -24.29
CA CYS A 11 -3.44 -2.93 -24.58
C CYS A 11 -4.21 -2.33 -23.38
N LYS A 12 -3.54 -2.14 -22.24
CA LYS A 12 -4.13 -1.65 -20.97
C LYS A 12 -5.29 -2.50 -20.44
N HIS A 13 -5.49 -3.70 -20.96
CA HIS A 13 -6.54 -4.62 -20.51
C HIS A 13 -6.22 -5.16 -19.10
N GLU A 14 -7.23 -5.14 -18.23
CA GLU A 14 -7.17 -5.66 -16.87
C GLU A 14 -8.05 -6.91 -16.77
N PHE A 15 -7.50 -7.97 -16.18
CA PHE A 15 -8.16 -9.28 -16.09
C PHE A 15 -7.69 -10.06 -14.85
N ASP A 16 -8.51 -11.01 -14.41
CA ASP A 16 -8.25 -11.81 -13.22
C ASP A 16 -7.91 -13.25 -13.58
N VAL A 17 -6.84 -13.78 -12.98
CA VAL A 17 -6.35 -15.15 -13.22
C VAL A 17 -6.24 -15.90 -11.91
N ARG A 18 -6.81 -17.11 -11.88
CA ARG A 18 -6.59 -18.07 -10.79
C ARG A 18 -5.22 -18.72 -10.98
N GLN A 19 -4.31 -18.50 -10.04
CA GLN A 19 -2.93 -18.99 -10.14
C GLN A 19 -2.48 -19.62 -8.82
N SER A 20 -1.63 -20.64 -8.87
CA SER A 20 -1.03 -21.17 -7.64
C SER A 20 -0.01 -20.20 -7.06
N PHE A 21 0.21 -20.29 -5.75
CA PHE A 21 1.26 -19.49 -5.11
C PHE A 21 2.68 -19.91 -5.52
N LYS A 22 2.83 -21.13 -6.05
CA LYS A 22 4.13 -21.68 -6.50
C LYS A 22 4.46 -21.34 -7.95
N ASP A 23 3.49 -20.83 -8.71
CA ASP A 23 3.70 -20.52 -10.12
C ASP A 23 4.39 -19.15 -10.28
N LYS A 24 5.04 -18.95 -11.42
CA LYS A 24 5.66 -17.65 -11.75
C LYS A 24 4.55 -16.58 -11.90
N PRO A 25 4.76 -15.35 -11.41
CA PRO A 25 3.76 -14.28 -11.45
C PRO A 25 3.70 -13.60 -12.83
N VAL A 26 3.64 -14.41 -13.89
CA VAL A 26 3.59 -13.98 -15.28
C VAL A 26 2.35 -14.60 -15.92
N ALA A 27 1.54 -13.79 -16.60
CA ALA A 27 0.35 -14.23 -17.33
C ALA A 27 0.34 -13.63 -18.73
N GLN A 28 -0.14 -14.37 -19.72
CA GLN A 28 -0.35 -13.85 -21.07
C GLN A 28 -1.67 -13.09 -21.15
N CYS A 29 -1.66 -11.96 -21.86
CA CYS A 29 -2.87 -11.17 -22.08
C CYS A 29 -3.81 -11.87 -23.08
N PRO A 30 -5.10 -12.08 -22.74
CA PRO A 30 -6.06 -12.73 -23.65
C PRO A 30 -6.44 -11.87 -24.87
N GLN A 31 -6.10 -10.57 -24.88
CA GLN A 31 -6.41 -9.65 -25.98
C GLN A 31 -5.29 -9.51 -26.99
N CYS A 32 -4.02 -9.50 -26.55
CA CYS A 32 -2.88 -9.24 -27.42
C CYS A 32 -1.77 -10.31 -27.36
N GLY A 33 -1.86 -11.30 -26.48
CA GLY A 33 -0.86 -12.38 -26.35
C GLY A 33 0.43 -12.00 -25.63
N GLU A 34 0.71 -10.71 -25.46
CA GLU A 34 1.88 -10.18 -24.73
C GLU A 34 1.85 -10.50 -23.23
N GLU A 35 3.01 -10.41 -22.58
CA GLU A 35 3.12 -10.55 -21.13
C GLU A 35 2.37 -9.44 -20.39
N ALA A 36 1.56 -9.83 -19.40
CA ALA A 36 0.87 -8.95 -18.48
C ALA A 36 1.54 -9.01 -17.11
N ARG A 37 1.63 -7.85 -16.44
CA ARG A 37 2.17 -7.74 -15.09
C ARG A 37 1.06 -7.83 -14.06
N ARG A 38 1.37 -8.38 -12.88
CA ARG A 38 0.40 -8.44 -11.78
C ARG A 38 0.09 -7.03 -11.28
N ALA A 39 -1.19 -6.68 -11.24
CA ALA A 39 -1.68 -5.42 -10.71
C ALA A 39 -1.76 -5.52 -9.18
N PHE A 40 -0.93 -4.75 -8.49
CA PHE A 40 -0.99 -4.62 -7.04
C PHE A 40 -1.79 -3.38 -6.67
N CYS A 41 -2.95 -3.58 -6.05
CA CYS A 41 -3.69 -2.47 -5.44
C CYS A 41 -3.07 -2.16 -4.08
N PRO A 42 -2.80 -0.88 -3.76
CA PRO A 42 -2.34 -0.49 -2.43
C PRO A 42 -3.42 -0.86 -1.40
N VAL A 43 -3.06 -1.69 -0.42
CA VAL A 43 -3.95 -2.02 0.69
C VAL A 43 -3.83 -0.93 1.74
N PRO A 44 -4.93 -0.28 2.16
CA PRO A 44 -4.85 0.74 3.20
C PRO A 44 -4.42 0.11 4.52
N ILE A 45 -3.35 0.64 5.12
CA ILE A 45 -2.95 0.31 6.48
C ILE A 45 -3.82 1.08 7.47
N VAL A 46 -4.38 0.37 8.45
CA VAL A 46 -5.22 0.98 9.50
C VAL A 46 -4.56 0.71 10.85
N PHE A 47 -4.08 1.78 11.49
CA PHE A 47 -3.57 1.72 12.86
C PHE A 47 -4.73 1.86 13.85
N LYS A 48 -5.13 0.76 14.49
CA LYS A 48 -6.11 0.77 15.60
C LYS A 48 -5.37 0.54 16.92
N GLY A 49 -5.13 1.60 17.67
CA GLY A 49 -4.56 1.54 19.02
C GLY A 49 -4.76 2.86 19.77
N PRO A 50 -5.05 2.84 21.08
CA PRO A 50 -5.35 4.04 21.87
C PRO A 50 -4.12 4.94 22.17
N GLY A 51 -2.94 4.64 21.62
CA GLY A 51 -1.66 5.24 22.03
C GLY A 51 -0.83 5.92 20.93
N PHE A 52 -1.41 6.24 19.77
CA PHE A 52 -0.67 6.89 18.67
C PHE A 52 -0.48 8.41 18.83
N TYR A 53 -1.15 9.03 19.81
CA TYR A 53 -0.97 10.44 20.15
C TYR A 53 -0.20 10.53 21.45
N THR A 54 1.10 10.80 21.39
CA THR A 54 1.90 11.64 22.31
C THR A 54 3.37 11.24 22.14
N THR A 55 4.08 11.80 21.16
CA THR A 55 5.55 11.87 21.25
C THR A 55 6.21 12.95 20.39
N ASP A 56 5.47 13.94 19.87
CA ASP A 56 6.10 15.16 19.34
C ASP A 56 5.46 16.41 19.95
N SER A 57 5.83 16.67 21.20
CA SER A 57 5.70 18.01 21.78
C SER A 57 7.03 18.32 22.46
N ARG A 58 8.06 18.60 21.64
CA ARG A 58 9.17 19.43 22.11
C ARG A 58 8.74 20.89 22.06
N GLY A 59 7.87 21.26 23.00
CA GLY A 59 7.59 22.66 23.32
C GLY A 59 8.79 23.22 24.08
N ALA A 60 9.74 23.82 23.36
CA ALA A 60 10.70 24.73 23.96
C ALA A 60 9.93 25.97 24.46
N SER A 61 9.90 26.20 25.77
CA SER A 61 9.74 27.53 26.37
C SER A 61 10.12 27.45 27.85
N ALA A 62 11.28 28.02 28.15
CA ALA A 62 11.79 28.21 29.48
C ALA A 62 10.84 29.10 30.30
N SER A 63 10.26 28.56 31.36
CA SER A 63 9.64 29.36 32.43
C SER A 63 10.64 29.51 33.57
N ALA A 64 11.54 30.47 33.40
CA ALA A 64 12.33 31.06 34.47
C ALA A 64 12.09 32.58 34.46
N GLY A 65 11.38 33.11 35.46
CA GLY A 65 11.29 34.54 35.69
C GLY A 65 9.99 35.06 36.31
N LYS A 66 10.04 35.30 37.64
CA LYS A 66 9.55 36.46 38.43
C LYS A 66 8.24 37.18 38.06
N ASP A 67 7.35 37.32 39.06
CA ASP A 67 6.82 38.58 39.69
C ASP A 67 5.74 38.17 40.74
N SER A 68 5.88 38.30 42.07
CA SER A 68 5.73 39.48 42.94
C SER A 68 4.33 40.14 42.98
N ASP A 69 3.44 39.59 43.83
CA ASP A 69 2.59 40.30 44.82
C ASP A 69 2.09 39.27 45.87
#